data_AF-A0A4V1T6W4-F1
#
_entry.id   AF-A0A4V1T6W4-F1
#
_cell.length_a   1.000
_cell.length_b   1.000
_cell.length_c   1.000
_cell.angle_alpha   90.00
_cell.angle_beta   90.00
_cell.angle_gamma   90.00
#
_symmetry.space_group_name_H-M   'P 1'
#
loop_
_entity.id
_entity.type
_entity.pdbx_description
1 polymer ?
#
loop_
_entity_poly.entity_id
_entity_poly.type
_entity_poly.pdbx_seq_one_letter_code
_entity_poly.pdbx_strand_id
1 'polypeptide(L)'
;NPIRVAERVAVLDLLSKGRCEFGMGESASITELEPFGRSMDNKREVFEEAVQAIIPMFKDGGSEHHGKYFDYPLRNVLPKPITKPHPPLWVACSQVDTLAKCGEWGLGALGFQFVSADAAHAWVHAYYNAFVKRQKKLADYKTNPNIALVSFFMCAKTDEEARERADGETFFQFALKFYGASSGRQRPAPGTVNMWDEYNKWKKANPEAHASALRGGLIGSPDTIRKKLKKFQASNIDQVVLLNQAGKNTHEHICESLELFGKEVMPEFQGAHPELLKWKEKVLNREIDLEEIDTTAFKERFSGNMAKIKTDGAKVQAAE
;
A
#
# COMPACT_ATOMS: atom_id res chain seq x y z
N ASN A 1 -10.17 -17.63 -4.13
CA ASN A 1 -11.48 -17.87 -4.77
C ASN A 1 -12.33 -16.60 -4.62
N PRO A 2 -12.74 -15.95 -5.72
CA PRO A 2 -13.57 -14.74 -5.76
C PRO A 2 -14.82 -14.78 -4.87
N ILE A 3 -15.55 -15.91 -4.87
CA ILE A 3 -16.81 -16.05 -4.11
C ILE A 3 -16.56 -15.88 -2.61
N ARG A 4 -15.54 -16.56 -2.08
CA ARG A 4 -15.18 -16.46 -0.66
C ARG A 4 -14.71 -15.07 -0.27
N VAL A 5 -14.08 -14.33 -1.20
CA VAL A 5 -13.67 -12.95 -0.97
C VAL A 5 -14.91 -12.06 -0.88
N ALA A 6 -15.83 -12.16 -1.84
CA ALA A 6 -17.08 -11.39 -1.82
C ALA A 6 -17.92 -11.66 -0.56
N GLU A 7 -18.08 -12.92 -0.17
CA GLU A 7 -18.77 -13.30 1.09
C GLU A 7 -18.14 -12.61 2.31
N ARG A 8 -16.81 -12.69 2.45
CA ARG A 8 -16.10 -12.11 3.60
C ARG A 8 -16.16 -10.59 3.63
N VAL A 9 -16.02 -9.93 2.47
CA VAL A 9 -16.13 -8.48 2.35
C VAL A 9 -17.55 -8.03 2.73
N ALA A 10 -18.58 -8.71 2.23
CA ALA A 10 -19.96 -8.39 2.55
C ALA A 10 -20.29 -8.60 4.05
N VAL A 11 -19.79 -9.69 4.64
CA VAL A 11 -19.92 -9.92 6.10
C VAL A 11 -19.25 -8.81 6.90
N LEU A 12 -18.02 -8.44 6.55
CA LEU A 12 -17.29 -7.37 7.24
C LEU A 12 -18.00 -6.03 7.10
N ASP A 13 -18.51 -5.71 5.91
CA ASP A 13 -19.29 -4.51 5.65
C ASP A 13 -20.55 -4.44 6.52
N LEU A 14 -21.28 -5.55 6.66
CA LEU A 14 -22.44 -5.65 7.56
C LEU A 14 -22.05 -5.48 9.03
N LEU A 15 -21.05 -6.22 9.51
CA LEU A 15 -20.60 -6.16 10.91
C LEU A 15 -20.06 -4.77 11.27
N SER A 16 -19.39 -4.11 10.33
CA SER A 16 -18.82 -2.78 10.53
C SER A 16 -19.82 -1.65 10.33
N LYS A 17 -21.06 -1.95 9.88
CA LYS A 17 -22.11 -0.98 9.53
C LYS A 17 -21.68 -0.04 8.40
N GLY A 18 -21.12 -0.60 7.34
CA GLY A 18 -20.75 0.17 6.14
C GLY A 18 -19.39 0.87 6.23
N ARG A 19 -18.53 0.47 7.17
CA ARG A 19 -17.17 1.05 7.34
C ARG A 19 -16.08 0.19 6.69
N CYS A 20 -16.45 -0.85 5.95
CA CYS A 20 -15.49 -1.67 5.24
C CYS A 20 -14.98 -0.91 4.01
N GLU A 21 -13.67 -0.99 3.77
CA GLU A 21 -13.06 -0.63 2.51
C GLU A 21 -12.39 -1.87 1.92
N PHE A 22 -12.58 -2.12 0.63
CA PHE A 22 -12.09 -3.31 -0.04
C PHE A 22 -10.78 -3.03 -0.78
N GLY A 23 -9.68 -3.22 -0.07
CA GLY A 23 -8.33 -3.21 -0.64
C GLY A 23 -7.95 -4.53 -1.28
N MET A 24 -7.42 -4.46 -2.50
CA MET A 24 -7.01 -5.60 -3.31
C MET A 24 -5.55 -5.44 -3.74
N GLY A 25 -4.93 -6.53 -4.19
CA GLY A 25 -3.57 -6.50 -4.72
C GLY A 25 -3.25 -7.73 -5.55
N GLU A 26 -2.32 -7.58 -6.47
CA GLU A 26 -1.90 -8.63 -7.41
C GLU A 26 -0.89 -9.62 -6.82
N SER A 27 -0.61 -9.52 -5.51
CA SER A 27 0.55 -10.12 -4.86
C SER A 27 1.90 -9.60 -5.41
N ALA A 28 2.94 -9.80 -4.59
CA ALA A 28 4.32 -9.45 -4.90
C ALA A 28 5.28 -10.64 -4.73
N SER A 29 4.77 -11.85 -4.43
CA SER A 29 5.59 -12.99 -4.01
C SER A 29 5.18 -14.29 -4.66
N ILE A 30 6.17 -15.08 -5.08
CA ILE A 30 5.98 -16.45 -5.54
C ILE A 30 5.33 -17.33 -4.47
N THR A 31 5.65 -17.10 -3.19
CA THR A 31 5.10 -17.85 -2.06
C THR A 31 3.60 -17.65 -1.89
N GLU A 32 3.06 -16.52 -2.33
CA GLU A 32 1.63 -16.21 -2.26
C GLU A 32 0.90 -16.69 -3.52
N LEU A 33 1.61 -16.94 -4.62
CA LEU A 33 1.03 -17.24 -5.94
C LEU A 33 1.13 -18.73 -6.29
N GLU A 34 2.32 -19.32 -6.20
CA GLU A 34 2.62 -20.68 -6.66
C GLU A 34 1.77 -21.76 -5.96
N PRO A 35 1.53 -21.71 -4.63
CA PRO A 35 0.64 -22.67 -3.97
C PRO A 35 -0.80 -22.67 -4.48
N PHE A 36 -1.21 -21.58 -5.16
CA PHE A 36 -2.53 -21.46 -5.80
C PHE A 36 -2.44 -21.60 -7.33
N GLY A 37 -1.35 -22.14 -7.86
CA GLY A 37 -1.15 -22.37 -9.30
C GLY A 37 -1.03 -21.09 -10.13
N ARG A 38 -0.62 -19.98 -9.51
CA ARG A 38 -0.43 -18.68 -10.18
C ARG A 38 1.06 -18.34 -10.28
N SER A 39 1.44 -17.52 -11.25
CA SER A 39 2.83 -17.10 -11.48
C SER A 39 2.94 -15.58 -11.49
N MET A 40 4.17 -15.07 -11.42
CA MET A 40 4.40 -13.63 -11.54
C MET A 40 3.95 -13.06 -12.89
N ASP A 41 3.94 -13.88 -13.93
CA ASP A 41 3.61 -13.47 -15.30
C ASP A 41 2.10 -13.31 -15.50
N ASN A 42 1.30 -14.19 -14.88
CA ASN A 42 -0.16 -14.17 -15.05
C ASN A 42 -0.92 -13.43 -13.94
N LYS A 43 -0.24 -13.01 -12.86
CA LYS A 43 -0.89 -12.39 -11.69
C LYS A 43 -1.78 -11.19 -12.03
N ARG A 44 -1.40 -10.40 -13.04
CA ARG A 44 -2.16 -9.23 -13.52
C ARG A 44 -3.49 -9.67 -14.13
N GLU A 45 -3.44 -10.60 -15.09
CA GLU A 45 -4.65 -11.12 -15.75
C GLU A 45 -5.58 -11.80 -14.72
N VAL A 46 -5.00 -12.56 -13.79
CA VAL A 46 -5.76 -13.21 -12.70
C VAL A 46 -6.43 -12.18 -11.80
N PHE A 47 -5.74 -11.09 -11.46
CA PHE A 47 -6.30 -10.00 -10.67
C PHE A 47 -7.44 -9.28 -11.41
N GLU A 48 -7.24 -8.93 -12.68
CA GLU A 48 -8.25 -8.25 -13.49
C GLU A 48 -9.53 -9.10 -13.61
N GLU A 49 -9.38 -10.40 -13.88
CA GLU A 49 -10.51 -11.34 -13.94
C GLU A 49 -11.15 -11.55 -12.57
N ALA A 50 -10.37 -11.54 -11.48
CA ALA A 50 -10.92 -11.63 -10.12
C ALA A 50 -11.80 -10.42 -9.78
N VAL A 51 -11.40 -9.21 -10.18
CA VAL A 51 -12.24 -8.00 -10.00
C VAL A 51 -13.53 -8.14 -10.81
N GLN A 52 -13.45 -8.61 -12.05
CA GLN A 52 -14.61 -8.88 -12.90
C GLN A 52 -15.59 -9.88 -12.28
N ALA A 53 -15.08 -10.95 -11.67
CA ALA A 53 -15.88 -11.95 -11.00
C ALA A 53 -16.51 -11.42 -9.69
N ILE A 54 -15.75 -10.68 -8.86
CA ILE A 54 -16.20 -10.26 -7.53
C ILE A 54 -17.28 -9.17 -7.59
N ILE A 55 -17.11 -8.16 -8.43
CA ILE A 55 -17.95 -6.95 -8.40
C ILE A 55 -19.44 -7.25 -8.63
N PRO A 56 -19.84 -8.09 -9.60
CA PRO A 56 -21.23 -8.50 -9.77
C PRO A 56 -21.85 -9.16 -8.52
N MET A 57 -21.05 -9.87 -7.70
CA MET A 57 -21.55 -10.59 -6.53
C MET A 57 -22.12 -9.66 -5.44
N PHE A 58 -21.70 -8.38 -5.43
CA PHE A 58 -22.21 -7.37 -4.49
C PHE A 58 -23.57 -6.79 -4.88
N LYS A 59 -23.96 -6.93 -6.16
CA LYS A 59 -25.26 -6.45 -6.67
C LYS A 59 -26.39 -7.36 -6.20
N ASP A 60 -27.62 -6.88 -6.34
CA ASP A 60 -28.80 -7.66 -6.01
C ASP A 60 -28.99 -8.80 -7.03
N GLY A 61 -29.42 -9.97 -6.57
CA GLY A 61 -29.56 -11.17 -7.40
C GLY A 61 -28.31 -12.06 -7.47
N GLY A 62 -28.37 -13.05 -8.36
CA GLY A 62 -27.28 -13.99 -8.62
C GLY A 62 -26.29 -13.48 -9.65
N SER A 63 -25.09 -14.05 -9.65
CA SER A 63 -24.03 -13.79 -10.62
C SER A 63 -23.41 -15.10 -11.10
N GLU A 64 -22.98 -15.13 -12.36
CA GLU A 64 -22.12 -16.16 -12.94
C GLU A 64 -20.89 -15.51 -13.56
N HIS A 65 -19.85 -16.30 -13.81
CA HIS A 65 -18.65 -15.82 -14.50
C HIS A 65 -17.98 -17.00 -15.19
N HIS A 66 -17.64 -16.82 -16.46
CA HIS A 66 -16.98 -17.81 -17.29
C HIS A 66 -15.76 -17.16 -17.92
N GLY A 67 -14.60 -17.32 -17.27
CA GLY A 67 -13.34 -16.75 -17.70
C GLY A 67 -12.21 -17.78 -17.76
N LYS A 68 -10.99 -17.29 -17.99
CA LYS A 68 -9.80 -18.13 -18.13
C LYS A 68 -9.35 -18.68 -16.78
N TYR A 69 -9.55 -17.94 -15.71
CA TYR A 69 -9.02 -18.25 -14.37
C TYR A 69 -10.09 -18.65 -13.36
N PHE A 70 -11.32 -18.19 -13.56
CA PHE A 70 -12.47 -18.47 -12.73
C PHE A 70 -13.66 -18.89 -13.59
N ASP A 71 -14.35 -19.93 -13.16
CA ASP A 71 -15.55 -20.43 -13.81
C ASP A 71 -16.53 -20.87 -12.71
N TYR A 72 -17.72 -20.28 -12.70
CA TYR A 72 -18.81 -20.72 -11.84
C TYR A 72 -20.17 -20.40 -12.46
N PRO A 73 -21.16 -21.31 -12.30
CA PRO A 73 -22.51 -21.09 -12.80
C PRO A 73 -23.27 -20.06 -11.96
N LEU A 74 -24.41 -19.62 -12.47
CA LEU A 74 -25.31 -18.71 -11.78
C LEU A 74 -25.58 -19.15 -10.35
N ARG A 75 -25.20 -18.27 -9.42
CA ARG A 75 -25.41 -18.49 -8.00
C ARG A 75 -25.60 -17.18 -7.27
N ASN A 76 -26.30 -17.26 -6.14
CA ASN A 76 -26.40 -16.13 -5.23
C ASN A 76 -25.27 -16.21 -4.20
N VAL A 77 -24.54 -15.11 -4.06
CA VAL A 77 -23.49 -14.96 -3.04
C VAL A 77 -24.08 -14.12 -1.92
N LEU A 78 -24.13 -14.71 -0.72
CA LEU A 78 -24.73 -14.11 0.46
C LEU A 78 -23.72 -14.11 1.62
N PRO A 79 -23.79 -13.10 2.51
CA PRO A 79 -24.74 -11.99 2.49
C PRO A 79 -24.35 -10.91 1.45
N LYS A 80 -25.23 -9.91 1.25
CA LYS A 80 -24.92 -8.72 0.43
C LYS A 80 -24.37 -7.59 1.32
N PRO A 81 -23.44 -6.76 0.84
CA PRO A 81 -22.96 -5.61 1.61
C PRO A 81 -24.10 -4.62 1.88
N ILE A 82 -24.01 -3.91 3.00
CA ILE A 82 -24.91 -2.79 3.32
C ILE A 82 -24.55 -1.55 2.51
N THR A 83 -23.26 -1.36 2.21
CA THR A 83 -22.76 -0.29 1.36
C THR A 83 -23.10 -0.58 -0.09
N LYS A 84 -23.85 0.33 -0.73
CA LYS A 84 -24.27 0.22 -2.13
C LYS A 84 -23.49 1.18 -3.04
N PRO A 85 -23.14 0.77 -4.28
CA PRO A 85 -23.34 -0.57 -4.84
C PRO A 85 -22.36 -1.62 -4.28
N HIS A 86 -21.29 -1.19 -3.62
CA HIS A 86 -20.28 -2.02 -2.95
C HIS A 86 -19.44 -1.13 -2.01
N PRO A 87 -18.65 -1.71 -1.09
CA PRO A 87 -17.62 -0.99 -0.32
C PRO A 87 -16.61 -0.25 -1.21
N PRO A 88 -15.99 0.87 -0.76
CA PRO A 88 -14.95 1.58 -1.53
C PRO A 88 -13.81 0.66 -1.97
N LEU A 89 -13.38 0.78 -3.22
CA LEU A 89 -12.41 -0.13 -3.83
C LEU A 89 -11.01 0.50 -3.87
N TRP A 90 -10.00 -0.28 -3.51
CA TRP A 90 -8.61 0.14 -3.52
C TRP A 90 -7.69 -0.93 -4.10
N VAL A 91 -6.55 -0.51 -4.62
CA VAL A 91 -5.50 -1.40 -5.14
C VAL A 91 -4.16 -1.00 -4.56
N ALA A 92 -3.49 -1.96 -3.94
CA ALA A 92 -2.11 -1.83 -3.52
C ALA A 92 -1.20 -1.72 -4.75
N CYS A 93 -0.49 -0.59 -4.86
CA CYS A 93 0.45 -0.31 -5.92
C CYS A 93 1.80 0.08 -5.31
N SER A 94 2.90 -0.30 -5.97
CA SER A 94 4.26 0.01 -5.46
C SER A 94 5.19 0.52 -6.55
N GLN A 95 4.63 0.87 -7.71
CA GLN A 95 5.31 1.39 -8.89
C GLN A 95 4.39 2.41 -9.55
N VAL A 96 4.99 3.44 -10.14
CA VAL A 96 4.26 4.52 -10.81
C VAL A 96 3.36 4.00 -11.95
N ASP A 97 3.82 2.99 -12.70
CA ASP A 97 3.04 2.38 -13.78
C ASP A 97 1.76 1.70 -13.27
N THR A 98 1.85 0.96 -12.15
CA THR A 98 0.66 0.36 -11.51
C THR A 98 -0.25 1.44 -10.91
N LEU A 99 0.31 2.54 -10.43
CA LEU A 99 -0.47 3.66 -9.89
C LEU A 99 -1.27 4.37 -11.00
N ALA A 100 -0.66 4.62 -12.16
CA ALA A 100 -1.38 5.09 -13.34
C ALA A 100 -2.48 4.10 -13.75
N LYS A 101 -2.20 2.80 -13.69
CA LYS A 101 -3.20 1.74 -13.95
C LYS A 101 -4.38 1.78 -12.99
N CYS A 102 -4.17 2.09 -11.70
CA CYS A 102 -5.25 2.30 -10.74
C CYS A 102 -6.15 3.46 -11.16
N GLY A 103 -5.55 4.55 -11.65
CA GLY A 103 -6.26 5.69 -12.25
C GLY A 103 -7.10 5.27 -13.45
N GLU A 104 -6.52 4.51 -14.39
CA GLU A 104 -7.26 3.97 -15.55
C GLU A 104 -8.44 3.11 -15.10
N TRP A 105 -8.26 2.21 -14.13
CA TRP A 105 -9.35 1.39 -13.61
C TRP A 105 -10.40 2.19 -12.82
N GLY A 106 -10.09 3.42 -12.41
CA GLY A 106 -10.96 4.22 -11.57
C GLY A 106 -11.04 3.70 -10.13
N LEU A 107 -9.98 3.04 -9.65
CA LEU A 107 -9.86 2.47 -8.31
C LEU A 107 -8.94 3.34 -7.45
N GLY A 108 -9.11 3.30 -6.12
CA GLY A 108 -8.23 4.01 -5.22
C GLY A 108 -6.83 3.39 -5.24
N ALA A 109 -5.77 4.20 -5.21
CA ALA A 109 -4.39 3.74 -5.20
C ALA A 109 -3.84 3.74 -3.76
N LEU A 110 -3.32 2.59 -3.31
CA LEU A 110 -2.61 2.45 -2.02
C LEU A 110 -1.12 2.29 -2.31
N GLY A 111 -0.37 3.38 -2.23
CA GLY A 111 1.08 3.43 -2.41
C GLY A 111 1.85 3.23 -1.11
N PHE A 112 3.08 2.75 -1.20
CA PHE A 112 4.05 2.93 -0.12
C PHE A 112 4.85 4.21 -0.35
N GLN A 113 5.12 4.95 0.73
CA GLN A 113 6.05 6.06 0.71
C GLN A 113 7.49 5.54 0.68
N PHE A 114 8.01 5.30 -0.52
CA PHE A 114 9.45 5.14 -0.79
C PHE A 114 10.03 6.34 -1.56
N VAL A 115 9.29 7.44 -1.63
CA VAL A 115 9.47 8.46 -2.66
C VAL A 115 9.69 9.84 -2.06
N SER A 116 10.56 10.62 -2.70
CA SER A 116 10.76 12.05 -2.44
C SER A 116 9.47 12.84 -2.73
N ALA A 117 9.44 14.12 -2.33
CA ALA A 117 8.32 15.01 -2.64
C ALA A 117 8.05 15.12 -4.15
N ASP A 118 9.11 15.17 -4.98
CA ASP A 118 8.97 15.26 -6.44
C ASP A 118 8.33 14.00 -7.04
N ALA A 119 8.69 12.84 -6.51
CA ALA A 119 8.08 11.60 -6.93
C ALA A 119 6.61 11.49 -6.48
N ALA A 120 6.25 12.02 -5.31
CA ALA A 120 4.85 12.13 -4.89
C ALA A 120 4.02 12.98 -5.86
N HIS A 121 4.53 14.14 -6.29
CA HIS A 121 3.88 14.99 -7.28
C HIS A 121 3.66 14.27 -8.62
N ALA A 122 4.70 13.62 -9.14
CA ALA A 122 4.62 12.82 -10.37
C ALA A 122 3.58 11.69 -10.26
N TRP A 123 3.46 11.05 -9.09
CA TRP A 123 2.48 10.00 -8.84
C TRP A 123 1.06 10.55 -8.88
N VAL A 124 0.79 11.66 -8.19
CA VAL A 124 -0.54 12.29 -8.21
C VAL A 124 -0.96 12.65 -9.63
N HIS A 125 -0.06 13.24 -10.42
CA HIS A 125 -0.33 13.57 -11.82
C HIS A 125 -0.60 12.32 -12.67
N ALA A 126 0.25 11.29 -12.56
CA ALA A 126 0.08 10.05 -13.30
C ALA A 126 -1.28 9.38 -13.02
N TYR A 127 -1.70 9.34 -11.75
CA TYR A 127 -3.01 8.80 -11.36
C TYR A 127 -4.17 9.62 -11.91
N TYR A 128 -4.22 10.92 -11.61
CA TYR A 128 -5.38 11.74 -11.96
C TYR A 128 -5.48 11.96 -13.47
N ASN A 129 -4.36 12.09 -14.19
CA ASN A 129 -4.38 12.09 -15.65
C ASN A 129 -4.93 10.78 -16.21
N ALA A 130 -4.49 9.63 -15.69
CA ALA A 130 -5.04 8.34 -16.11
C ALA A 130 -6.54 8.22 -15.80
N PHE A 131 -6.95 8.70 -14.62
CA PHE A 131 -8.34 8.68 -14.18
C PHE A 131 -9.25 9.55 -15.07
N VAL A 132 -8.84 10.78 -15.40
CA VAL A 132 -9.70 11.70 -16.14
C VAL A 132 -9.55 11.57 -17.65
N LYS A 133 -8.39 11.14 -18.19
CA LYS A 133 -8.11 11.09 -19.64
C LYS A 133 -8.16 9.68 -20.23
N ARG A 134 -7.98 8.61 -19.42
CA ARG A 134 -7.74 7.23 -19.91
C ARG A 134 -8.56 6.17 -19.18
N GLN A 135 -9.70 6.53 -18.57
CA GLN A 135 -10.46 5.60 -17.75
C GLN A 135 -10.98 4.40 -18.55
N LYS A 136 -10.65 3.19 -18.06
CA LYS A 136 -11.12 1.89 -18.54
C LYS A 136 -11.35 0.98 -17.33
N LYS A 137 -12.56 1.02 -16.79
CA LYS A 137 -12.95 0.18 -15.64
C LYS A 137 -12.85 -1.30 -15.97
N LEU A 138 -12.53 -2.10 -14.95
CA LEU A 138 -12.49 -3.56 -15.07
C LEU A 138 -13.89 -4.19 -15.04
N ALA A 139 -14.83 -3.56 -14.36
CA ALA A 139 -16.22 -4.00 -14.23
C ALA A 139 -17.13 -2.79 -13.96
N ASP A 140 -18.44 -3.02 -13.90
CA ASP A 140 -19.41 -1.97 -13.60
C ASP A 140 -19.51 -1.71 -12.08
N TYR A 141 -18.60 -0.83 -11.60
CA TYR A 141 -18.52 -0.33 -10.23
C TYR A 141 -18.48 1.20 -10.15
N LYS A 142 -18.79 1.72 -8.95
CA LYS A 142 -18.56 3.12 -8.59
C LYS A 142 -17.06 3.33 -8.37
N THR A 143 -16.51 4.36 -9.00
CA THR A 143 -15.07 4.68 -8.93
C THR A 143 -14.68 5.26 -7.58
N ASN A 144 -13.40 5.13 -7.25
CA ASN A 144 -12.79 5.71 -6.06
C ASN A 144 -11.56 6.54 -6.46
N PRO A 145 -11.70 7.86 -6.71
CA PRO A 145 -10.61 8.71 -7.20
C PRO A 145 -9.66 9.14 -6.07
N ASN A 146 -9.10 8.21 -5.28
CA ASN A 146 -8.25 8.56 -4.13
C ASN A 146 -6.87 7.92 -4.20
N ILE A 147 -5.85 8.64 -3.74
CA ILE A 147 -4.48 8.14 -3.56
C ILE A 147 -4.12 8.24 -2.07
N ALA A 148 -3.81 7.09 -1.47
CA ALA A 148 -3.26 7.03 -0.12
C ALA A 148 -1.81 6.55 -0.16
N LEU A 149 -0.93 7.19 0.62
CA LEU A 149 0.45 6.74 0.81
C LEU A 149 0.68 6.25 2.23
N VAL A 150 1.24 5.06 2.36
CA VAL A 150 1.65 4.49 3.64
C VAL A 150 3.02 5.05 4.03
N SER A 151 3.11 5.68 5.20
CA SER A 151 4.35 6.18 5.78
C SER A 151 4.64 5.51 7.10
N PHE A 152 5.91 5.15 7.31
CA PHE A 152 6.40 4.86 8.66
C PHE A 152 6.16 6.05 9.59
N PHE A 153 5.83 5.80 10.85
CA PHE A 153 5.38 6.86 11.74
C PHE A 153 5.78 6.62 13.19
N MET A 154 6.42 7.65 13.75
CA MET A 154 6.69 7.79 15.17
C MET A 154 6.84 9.27 15.51
N CYS A 155 5.87 9.80 16.25
CA CYS A 155 5.88 11.15 16.79
C CYS A 155 6.34 11.10 18.26
N ALA A 156 7.38 11.85 18.60
CA ALA A 156 7.82 12.01 19.99
C ALA A 156 8.11 13.48 20.29
N LYS A 157 8.53 13.83 21.51
CA LYS A 157 8.74 15.25 21.85
C LYS A 157 9.95 15.83 21.11
N THR A 158 10.96 15.00 20.86
CA THR A 158 12.15 15.36 20.09
C THR A 158 12.36 14.39 18.92
N ASP A 159 13.15 14.84 17.96
CA ASP A 159 13.52 14.00 16.82
C ASP A 159 14.36 12.79 17.24
N GLU A 160 15.22 12.95 18.23
CA GLU A 160 16.09 11.90 18.78
C GLU A 160 15.26 10.81 19.44
N GLU A 161 14.31 11.20 20.30
CA GLU A 161 13.39 10.28 20.98
C GLU A 161 12.54 9.51 19.97
N ALA A 162 12.04 10.18 18.93
CA ALA A 162 11.25 9.53 17.89
C ALA A 162 12.07 8.45 17.14
N ARG A 163 13.34 8.72 16.82
CA ARG A 163 14.21 7.74 16.15
C ARG A 163 14.52 6.54 17.04
N GLU A 164 14.74 6.76 18.33
CA GLU A 164 14.96 5.67 19.29
C GLU A 164 13.73 4.76 19.39
N ARG A 165 12.55 5.35 19.48
CA ARG A 165 11.28 4.62 19.58
C ARG A 165 10.89 3.91 18.27
N ALA A 166 11.34 4.40 17.13
CA ALA A 166 11.03 3.88 15.79
C ALA A 166 11.96 2.74 15.32
N ASP A 167 12.88 2.25 16.16
CA ASP A 167 13.88 1.24 15.78
C ASP A 167 13.31 0.01 15.06
N GLY A 168 12.08 -0.40 15.42
CA GLY A 168 11.41 -1.53 14.81
C GLY A 168 11.01 -1.33 13.34
N GLU A 169 10.98 -0.11 12.83
CA GLU A 169 10.66 0.17 11.43
C GLU A 169 11.73 -0.34 10.46
N THR A 170 12.99 -0.34 10.87
CA THR A 170 14.09 -0.83 10.04
C THR A 170 14.01 -2.36 9.89
N PHE A 171 13.40 -3.08 10.84
CA PHE A 171 13.06 -4.49 10.68
C PHE A 171 12.04 -4.71 9.55
N PHE A 172 10.99 -3.89 9.45
CA PHE A 172 10.01 -4.00 8.37
C PHE A 172 10.67 -3.76 7.00
N GLN A 173 11.50 -2.73 6.89
CA GLN A 173 12.25 -2.44 5.67
C GLN A 173 13.20 -3.58 5.30
N PHE A 174 13.92 -4.13 6.29
CA PHE A 174 14.77 -5.30 6.11
C PHE A 174 13.97 -6.49 5.59
N ALA A 175 12.83 -6.83 6.22
CA ALA A 175 12.01 -7.97 5.83
C ALA A 175 11.46 -7.82 4.40
N LEU A 176 11.01 -6.62 4.03
CA LEU A 176 10.54 -6.33 2.69
C LEU A 176 11.64 -6.56 1.66
N LYS A 177 12.88 -6.13 1.94
CA LYS A 177 14.02 -6.31 1.05
C LYS A 177 14.53 -7.76 1.03
N PHE A 178 14.57 -8.42 2.18
CA PHE A 178 15.00 -9.82 2.30
C PHE A 178 14.18 -10.73 1.39
N TYR A 179 12.86 -10.54 1.35
CA TYR A 179 11.98 -11.32 0.48
C TYR A 179 11.81 -10.74 -0.93
N GLY A 180 11.88 -9.41 -1.08
CA GLY A 180 11.62 -8.73 -2.35
C GLY A 180 12.82 -8.62 -3.27
N ALA A 181 14.04 -8.64 -2.73
CA ALA A 181 15.30 -8.45 -3.47
C ALA A 181 16.15 -9.73 -3.54
N SER A 182 15.65 -10.88 -3.10
CA SER A 182 16.34 -12.15 -3.29
C SER A 182 16.43 -12.51 -4.78
N SER A 183 17.58 -13.05 -5.21
CA SER A 183 17.78 -13.50 -6.60
C SER A 183 16.71 -14.53 -6.97
N GLY A 184 15.98 -14.27 -8.06
CA GLY A 184 14.88 -15.13 -8.49
C GLY A 184 13.65 -15.13 -7.57
N ARG A 185 13.57 -14.18 -6.61
CA ARG A 185 12.50 -14.07 -5.60
C ARG A 185 12.30 -15.33 -4.75
N GLN A 186 13.32 -16.19 -4.72
CA GLN A 186 13.30 -17.42 -3.94
C GLN A 186 13.22 -17.07 -2.45
N ARG A 187 12.43 -17.86 -1.72
CA ARG A 187 12.30 -17.72 -0.26
C ARG A 187 12.94 -18.92 0.43
N PRO A 188 13.53 -18.74 1.63
CA PRO A 188 13.97 -19.85 2.44
C PRO A 188 12.81 -20.82 2.71
N ALA A 189 13.12 -22.11 2.84
CA ALA A 189 12.12 -23.11 3.18
C ALA A 189 11.45 -22.78 4.53
N PRO A 190 10.14 -23.07 4.70
CA PRO A 190 9.44 -22.81 5.95
C PRO A 190 10.19 -23.40 7.16
N GLY A 191 10.32 -22.61 8.23
CA GLY A 191 10.99 -23.02 9.46
C GLY A 191 12.53 -22.98 9.44
N THR A 192 13.17 -22.63 8.32
CA THR A 192 14.64 -22.63 8.23
C THR A 192 15.30 -21.30 8.57
N VAL A 193 14.54 -20.20 8.63
CA VAL A 193 15.05 -18.85 8.90
C VAL A 193 14.23 -18.18 9.99
N ASN A 194 14.94 -17.64 10.99
CA ASN A 194 14.39 -16.67 11.91
C ASN A 194 14.69 -15.25 11.40
N MET A 195 13.65 -14.54 10.96
CA MET A 195 13.77 -13.20 10.37
C MET A 195 14.35 -12.17 11.35
N TRP A 196 14.06 -12.30 12.65
CA TRP A 196 14.57 -11.38 13.66
C TRP A 196 16.08 -11.54 13.84
N ASP A 197 16.58 -12.77 13.82
CA ASP A 197 18.01 -13.05 13.94
C ASP A 197 18.79 -12.55 12.72
N GLU A 198 18.27 -12.78 11.52
CA GLU A 198 18.86 -12.24 10.28
C GLU A 198 18.87 -10.71 10.28
N TYR A 199 17.80 -10.08 10.76
CA TYR A 199 17.76 -8.64 10.94
C TYR A 199 18.81 -8.16 11.95
N ASN A 200 18.97 -8.81 13.10
CA ASN A 200 19.97 -8.40 14.10
C ASN A 200 21.41 -8.53 13.56
N LYS A 201 21.70 -9.60 12.81
CA LYS A 201 22.99 -9.77 12.10
C LYS A 201 23.22 -8.62 11.12
N TRP A 202 22.21 -8.32 10.30
CA TRP A 202 22.28 -7.21 9.34
C TRP A 202 22.46 -5.86 10.03
N LYS A 203 21.66 -5.58 11.07
CA LYS A 203 21.70 -4.33 11.85
C LYS A 203 23.09 -4.10 12.44
N LYS A 204 23.69 -5.13 13.06
CA LYS A 204 25.04 -5.05 13.63
C LYS A 204 26.11 -4.79 12.57
N ALA A 205 25.96 -5.38 11.39
CA ALA A 205 26.90 -5.22 10.28
C ALA A 205 26.71 -3.90 9.49
N ASN A 206 25.57 -3.23 9.62
CA ASN A 206 25.21 -2.07 8.79
C ASN A 206 24.67 -0.88 9.62
N PRO A 207 25.44 -0.34 10.58
CA PRO A 207 24.97 0.72 11.48
C PRO A 207 24.58 2.02 10.77
N GLU A 208 25.29 2.41 9.72
CA GLU A 208 24.97 3.61 8.93
C GLU A 208 23.66 3.47 8.14
N ALA A 209 23.45 2.30 7.51
CA ALA A 209 22.23 1.99 6.78
C ALA A 209 21.01 1.97 7.71
N HIS A 210 21.18 1.39 8.90
CA HIS A 210 20.18 1.41 9.97
C HIS A 210 19.83 2.85 10.38
N ALA A 211 20.83 3.70 10.67
CA ALA A 211 20.59 5.09 11.04
C ALA A 211 19.93 5.91 9.91
N SER A 212 20.28 5.64 8.65
CA SER A 212 19.68 6.30 7.50
C SER A 212 18.21 5.92 7.31
N ALA A 213 17.84 4.66 7.55
CA ALA A 213 16.49 4.17 7.41
C ALA A 213 15.49 4.90 8.35
N LEU A 214 15.96 5.29 9.54
CA LEU A 214 15.20 6.07 10.53
C LEU A 214 15.08 7.57 10.23
N ARG A 215 15.74 8.06 9.17
CA ARG A 215 15.58 9.46 8.71
C ARG A 215 14.40 9.60 7.74
N GLY A 216 13.98 8.50 7.12
CA GLY A 216 12.80 8.42 6.26
C GLY A 216 11.48 8.54 7.02
N GLY A 217 10.36 8.39 6.31
CA GLY A 217 9.02 8.37 6.90
C GLY A 217 8.62 9.62 7.68
N LEU A 218 7.52 9.54 8.43
CA LEU A 218 7.01 10.53 9.37
C LEU A 218 7.50 10.23 10.80
N ILE A 219 8.82 10.12 10.94
CA ILE A 219 9.52 9.96 12.22
C ILE A 219 10.09 11.31 12.64
N GLY A 220 9.76 11.78 13.84
CA GLY A 220 10.33 12.99 14.42
C GLY A 220 9.44 13.67 15.48
N SER A 221 9.83 14.89 15.84
CA SER A 221 9.01 15.84 16.61
C SER A 221 7.78 16.32 15.81
N PRO A 222 6.76 16.93 16.46
CA PRO A 222 5.64 17.56 15.77
C PRO A 222 6.06 18.51 14.64
N ASP A 223 7.11 19.30 14.86
CA ASP A 223 7.62 20.25 13.85
C ASP A 223 8.25 19.55 12.65
N THR A 224 9.01 18.49 12.89
CA THR A 224 9.60 17.68 11.81
C THR A 224 8.50 17.00 11.00
N ILE A 225 7.49 16.41 11.67
CA ILE A 225 6.36 15.78 10.99
C ILE A 225 5.55 16.80 10.19
N ARG A 226 5.25 17.99 10.73
CA ARG A 226 4.60 19.09 9.97
C ARG A 226 5.37 19.42 8.69
N LYS A 227 6.69 19.63 8.79
CA LYS A 227 7.53 19.96 7.62
C LYS A 227 7.48 18.86 6.55
N LYS A 228 7.46 17.58 6.96
CA LYS A 228 7.36 16.45 6.02
C LYS A 228 5.96 16.36 5.40
N LEU A 229 4.89 16.47 6.19
CA LEU A 229 3.51 16.43 5.71
C LEU A 229 3.16 17.59 4.78
N LYS A 230 3.69 18.81 5.01
CA LYS A 230 3.51 19.96 4.10
C LYS A 230 4.00 19.67 2.67
N LYS A 231 5.03 18.83 2.52
CA LYS A 231 5.50 18.40 1.19
C LYS A 231 4.49 17.48 0.48
N PHE A 232 3.84 16.59 1.23
CA PHE A 232 2.77 15.74 0.69
C PHE A 232 1.51 16.54 0.36
N GLN A 233 1.16 17.50 1.22
CA GLN A 233 0.06 18.42 0.98
C GLN A 233 0.29 19.25 -0.29
N ALA A 234 1.51 19.77 -0.51
CA ALA A 234 1.87 20.49 -1.73
C ALA A 234 1.78 19.62 -3.00
N SER A 235 1.84 18.29 -2.86
CA SER A 235 1.68 17.34 -3.96
C SER A 235 0.22 16.91 -4.17
N ASN A 236 -0.72 17.38 -3.35
CA ASN A 236 -2.15 17.02 -3.37
C ASN A 236 -2.43 15.51 -3.20
N ILE A 237 -1.67 14.83 -2.33
CA ILE A 237 -2.03 13.47 -1.91
C ILE A 237 -3.31 13.51 -1.08
N ASP A 238 -4.25 12.58 -1.34
CA ASP A 238 -5.53 12.55 -0.66
C ASP A 238 -5.42 12.10 0.80
N GLN A 239 -4.60 11.08 1.05
CA GLN A 239 -4.54 10.44 2.36
C GLN A 239 -3.11 9.97 2.69
N VAL A 240 -2.77 10.01 3.97
CA VAL A 240 -1.55 9.41 4.51
C VAL A 240 -1.94 8.36 5.53
N VAL A 241 -1.47 7.13 5.33
CA VAL A 241 -1.71 6.01 6.25
C VAL A 241 -0.46 5.83 7.12
N LEU A 242 -0.64 5.87 8.43
CA LEU A 242 0.46 5.79 9.41
C LEU A 242 0.75 4.32 9.75
N LEU A 243 1.96 3.87 9.45
CA LEU A 243 2.45 2.54 9.77
C LEU A 243 3.26 2.57 11.06
N ASN A 244 2.62 2.18 12.16
CA ASN A 244 3.20 2.35 13.51
C ASN A 244 3.79 1.05 14.07
N GLN A 245 3.18 -0.09 13.73
CA GLN A 245 3.56 -1.39 14.28
C GLN A 245 4.59 -2.07 13.39
N ALA A 246 5.86 -1.93 13.76
CA ALA A 246 6.98 -2.60 13.13
C ALA A 246 7.99 -3.07 14.20
N GLY A 247 8.55 -4.26 13.99
CA GLY A 247 9.57 -4.82 14.87
C GLY A 247 9.12 -4.89 16.35
N LYS A 248 9.86 -4.20 17.22
CA LYS A 248 9.64 -4.17 18.68
C LYS A 248 9.13 -2.83 19.19
N ASN A 249 8.52 -2.00 18.35
CA ASN A 249 7.83 -0.80 18.81
C ASN A 249 6.81 -1.20 19.90
N THR A 250 6.84 -0.53 21.05
CA THR A 250 5.95 -0.86 22.17
C THR A 250 4.56 -0.30 21.93
N HIS A 251 3.55 -0.93 22.53
CA HIS A 251 2.18 -0.46 22.44
C HIS A 251 2.05 0.97 22.99
N GLU A 252 2.69 1.22 24.13
CA GLU A 252 2.67 2.50 24.85
C GLU A 252 3.25 3.62 23.98
N HIS A 253 4.41 3.39 23.36
CA HIS A 253 5.02 4.38 22.47
C HIS A 253 4.15 4.69 21.26
N ILE A 254 3.46 3.68 20.70
CA ILE A 254 2.54 3.89 19.58
C ILE A 254 1.33 4.73 20.00
N CYS A 255 0.75 4.45 21.16
CA CYS A 255 -0.37 5.23 21.70
C CYS A 255 0.04 6.67 21.99
N GLU A 256 1.15 6.90 22.70
CA GLU A 256 1.67 8.24 22.98
C GLU A 256 1.95 9.03 21.70
N SER A 257 2.51 8.37 20.68
CA SER A 257 2.80 8.95 19.38
C SER A 257 1.53 9.38 18.63
N LEU A 258 0.51 8.52 18.62
CA LEU A 258 -0.80 8.82 18.02
C LEU A 258 -1.51 9.97 18.74
N GLU A 259 -1.48 10.00 20.07
CA GLU A 259 -2.07 11.07 20.89
C GLU A 259 -1.37 12.41 20.63
N LEU A 260 -0.03 12.42 20.65
CA LEU A 260 0.76 13.62 20.40
C LEU A 260 0.50 14.17 18.99
N PHE A 261 0.50 13.31 17.97
CA PHE A 261 0.18 13.71 16.60
C PHE A 261 -1.25 14.21 16.46
N GLY A 262 -2.21 13.50 17.04
CA GLY A 262 -3.63 13.86 16.99
C GLY A 262 -3.91 15.23 17.63
N LYS A 263 -3.16 15.58 18.68
CA LYS A 263 -3.27 16.86 19.38
C LYS A 263 -2.52 18.00 18.68
N GLU A 264 -1.26 17.78 18.33
CA GLU A 264 -0.34 18.86 17.92
C GLU A 264 -0.31 19.06 16.40
N VAL A 265 -0.46 18.01 15.60
CA VAL A 265 -0.15 18.05 14.16
C VAL A 265 -1.40 17.89 13.31
N MET A 266 -2.20 16.85 13.56
CA MET A 266 -3.36 16.49 12.75
C MET A 266 -4.37 17.64 12.53
N PRO A 267 -4.69 18.51 13.52
CA PRO A 267 -5.70 19.55 13.33
C PRO A 267 -5.36 20.56 12.23
N GLU A 268 -4.08 20.88 12.02
CA GLU A 268 -3.62 21.80 10.97
C GLU A 268 -3.98 21.26 9.57
N PHE A 269 -3.73 19.98 9.33
CA PHE A 269 -3.99 19.34 8.04
C PHE A 269 -5.49 19.05 7.83
N GLN A 270 -6.23 18.73 8.90
CA GLN A 270 -7.68 18.62 8.83
C GLN A 270 -8.34 19.96 8.47
N GLY A 271 -7.84 21.07 9.03
CA GLY A 271 -8.33 22.41 8.70
C GLY A 271 -8.14 22.78 7.23
N ALA A 272 -7.08 22.29 6.58
CA ALA A 272 -6.80 22.53 5.17
C ALA A 272 -7.43 21.49 4.20
N HIS A 273 -8.02 20.41 4.73
CA HIS A 273 -8.62 19.34 3.91
C HIS A 273 -9.70 19.84 2.92
N PRO A 274 -10.56 20.83 3.25
CA PRO A 274 -11.53 21.37 2.29
C PRO A 274 -10.90 21.99 1.04
N GLU A 275 -9.68 22.52 1.11
CA GLU A 275 -8.97 23.10 -0.05
C GLU A 275 -8.54 22.01 -1.02
N LEU A 276 -8.03 20.89 -0.49
CA LEU A 276 -7.68 19.71 -1.27
C LEU A 276 -8.91 19.13 -1.99
N LEU A 277 -10.06 19.04 -1.30
CA LEU A 277 -11.31 18.57 -1.91
C LEU A 277 -11.76 19.46 -3.08
N LYS A 278 -11.63 20.79 -2.95
CA LYS A 278 -11.93 21.74 -4.04
C LYS A 278 -10.97 21.58 -5.22
N TRP A 279 -9.67 21.44 -4.97
CA TRP A 279 -8.69 21.19 -6.03
C TRP A 279 -9.03 19.90 -6.78
N LYS A 280 -9.31 18.83 -6.03
CA LYS A 280 -9.67 17.53 -6.57
C LYS A 280 -10.93 17.58 -7.42
N GLU A 281 -11.98 18.25 -6.95
CA GLU A 281 -13.22 18.44 -7.71
C GLU A 281 -12.94 19.11 -9.05
N LYS A 282 -12.14 20.18 -9.07
CA LYS A 282 -11.73 20.86 -10.31
C LYS A 282 -10.94 19.97 -11.26
N VAL A 283 -10.04 19.13 -10.75
CA VAL A 283 -9.31 18.15 -11.57
C VAL A 283 -10.27 17.12 -12.17
N LEU A 284 -11.18 16.57 -11.36
CA LEU A 284 -12.16 15.57 -11.82
C LEU A 284 -13.15 16.15 -12.84
N ASN A 285 -13.50 17.43 -12.71
CA ASN A 285 -14.32 18.17 -13.67
C ASN A 285 -13.53 18.67 -14.90
N ARG A 286 -12.21 18.43 -14.95
CA ARG A 286 -11.29 18.91 -15.99
C ARG A 286 -11.23 20.44 -16.11
N GLU A 287 -11.51 21.16 -15.02
CA GLU A 287 -11.28 22.61 -14.90
C GLU A 287 -9.80 22.92 -14.65
N ILE A 288 -9.08 21.99 -14.03
CA ILE A 288 -7.63 22.00 -13.93
C ILE A 288 -7.11 20.87 -14.81
N ASP A 289 -6.36 21.22 -15.86
CA ASP A 289 -5.63 20.25 -16.66
C ASP A 289 -4.26 20.00 -16.05
N LEU A 290 -4.00 18.76 -15.62
CA LEU A 290 -2.72 18.37 -15.04
C LEU A 290 -1.72 18.05 -16.15
N GLU A 291 -0.50 18.56 -16.02
CA GLU A 291 0.60 18.22 -16.90
C GLU A 291 0.91 16.71 -16.87
N GLU A 292 1.30 16.15 -18.02
CA GLU A 292 1.77 14.77 -18.13
C GLU A 292 3.28 14.75 -17.86
N ILE A 293 3.66 14.26 -16.69
CA ILE A 293 5.05 14.22 -16.24
C ILE A 293 5.71 12.93 -16.74
N ASP A 294 6.95 13.01 -17.25
CA ASP A 294 7.74 11.82 -17.56
C ASP A 294 8.14 11.11 -16.25
N THR A 295 7.55 9.94 -16.02
CA THR A 295 7.76 9.15 -14.81
C THR A 295 8.92 8.16 -14.91
N THR A 296 9.67 8.15 -16.01
CA THR A 296 10.77 7.20 -16.24
C THR A 296 11.82 7.25 -15.13
N ALA A 297 12.13 8.45 -14.61
CA ALA A 297 13.06 8.64 -13.50
C ALA A 297 12.58 8.06 -12.14
N PHE A 298 11.30 7.71 -12.02
CA PHE A 298 10.67 7.28 -10.76
C PHE A 298 10.21 5.80 -10.78
N LYS A 299 10.73 5.00 -11.71
CA LYS A 299 10.37 3.58 -11.85
C LYS A 299 11.09 2.66 -10.87
N GLU A 300 12.26 3.05 -10.36
CA GLU A 300 13.04 2.23 -9.42
C GLU A 300 12.52 2.35 -7.99
N ARG A 301 12.08 1.22 -7.42
CA ARG A 301 11.59 1.12 -6.03
C ARG A 301 12.71 1.11 -4.98
N PHE A 302 13.95 0.79 -5.39
CA PHE A 302 15.10 0.57 -4.49
C PHE A 302 16.39 1.21 -5.04
N SER A 303 16.37 2.48 -5.44
CA SER A 303 17.60 3.19 -5.83
C SER A 303 18.29 3.81 -4.60
N GLY A 304 19.55 3.44 -4.35
CA GLY A 304 20.46 4.16 -3.44
C GLY A 304 20.75 3.52 -2.07
N ASN A 305 22.03 3.22 -1.82
CA ASN A 305 22.74 3.18 -0.52
C ASN A 305 22.43 2.13 0.57
N MET A 306 21.69 1.07 0.31
CA MET A 306 21.78 -0.13 1.17
C MET A 306 22.37 -1.28 0.38
N ALA A 307 23.61 -1.65 0.69
CA ALA A 307 24.38 -2.71 0.04
C ALA A 307 23.54 -3.99 -0.19
N LYS A 308 23.90 -4.73 -1.24
CA LYS A 308 23.33 -6.04 -1.58
C LYS A 308 23.26 -6.90 -0.30
N ILE A 309 22.05 -7.21 0.17
CA ILE A 309 21.88 -8.18 1.25
C ILE A 309 22.22 -9.53 0.61
N LYS A 310 23.46 -10.00 0.80
CA LYS A 310 23.86 -11.34 0.39
C LYS A 310 23.08 -12.32 1.27
N THR A 311 22.10 -12.97 0.69
CA THR A 311 21.59 -14.23 1.24
C THR A 311 22.61 -15.29 0.86
N ASP A 312 23.67 -15.46 1.65
CA ASP A 312 24.55 -16.60 1.47
C ASP A 312 23.71 -17.85 1.67
N GLY A 313 23.57 -18.65 0.61
CA GLY A 313 22.83 -19.89 0.64
C GLY A 313 23.46 -20.82 1.66
N ALA A 314 22.87 -20.86 2.86
CA ALA A 314 23.27 -21.81 3.88
C ALA A 314 22.99 -23.21 3.32
N LYS A 315 24.05 -23.91 2.90
CA LYS A 315 24.02 -25.36 2.78
C LYS A 315 23.70 -25.87 4.18
N VAL A 316 22.47 -26.33 4.36
CA VAL A 316 22.08 -27.07 5.56
C VAL A 316 22.90 -28.35 5.56
N GLN A 317 23.93 -28.42 6.40
CA GLN A 317 24.40 -29.71 6.87
C GLN A 317 23.28 -30.29 7.72
N ALA A 318 22.71 -31.40 7.24
CA ALA A 318 21.83 -32.23 8.03
C ALA A 318 22.56 -32.62 9.31
N ALA A 319 21.98 -32.29 10.46
CA ALA A 319 22.39 -32.88 11.73
C ALA A 319 21.76 -34.27 11.79
N GLU A 320 22.60 -35.29 11.94
CA GLU A 320 22.24 -36.60 12.51
C GLU A 320 21.81 -36.44 13.97
#